data_AF-A0A847CZ00-F1
#
_entry.id   AF-A0A847CZ00-F1
#
_cell.length_a   1.000
_cell.length_b   1.000
_cell.length_c   1.000
_cell.angle_alpha   90.00
_cell.angle_beta   90.00
_cell.angle_gamma   90.00
#
_symmetry.space_group_name_H-M   'P 1'
#
loop_
_entity.id
_entity.type
_entity.pdbx_description
1 polymer ?
#
loop_
_entity_poly.entity_id
_entity_poly.type
_entity_poly.pdbx_seq_one_letter_code
_entity_poly.pdbx_strand_id
1 'polypeptide(L)' 'MDSLSSMNKALLFIEERLTEDIDYGEVSRIACCSEYHFKRMFSFLSGIGLSEYIRRRR' A
#
# COMPACT_ATOMS: atom_id res chain seq x y z
N MET A 1 -14.23 7.25 9.86
CA MET A 1 -13.10 6.92 8.97
C MET A 1 -13.16 5.42 8.73
N ASP A 2 -13.46 5.00 7.50
CA ASP A 2 -13.42 3.58 7.12
C ASP A 2 -11.98 3.20 6.79
N SER A 3 -11.37 2.38 7.66
CA SER A 3 -9.98 1.94 7.56
C SER A 3 -9.71 1.21 6.24
N LEU A 4 -10.67 0.41 5.77
CA LEU A 4 -10.53 -0.35 4.52
C LEU A 4 -10.54 0.60 3.30
N SER A 5 -11.40 1.61 3.32
CA SER A 5 -11.42 2.65 2.30
C SER A 5 -10.08 3.41 2.22
N SER A 6 -9.48 3.77 3.36
CA SER A 6 -8.15 4.41 3.38
C SER A 6 -7.04 3.50 2.86
N MET A 7 -7.08 2.20 3.19
CA MET A 7 -6.14 1.22 2.64
C MET A 7 -6.27 1.08 1.12
N ASN A 8 -7.49 1.01 0.60
CA ASN A 8 -7.73 0.91 -0.84
C ASN A 8 -7.24 2.16 -1.58
N LYS A 9 -7.42 3.36 -1.01
CA LYS A 9 -6.86 4.59 -1.57
C LYS A 9 -5.33 4.59 -1.59
N ALA A 10 -4.70 4.13 -0.52
CA ALA A 10 -3.25 4.01 -0.45
C ALA A 10 -2.72 2.97 -1.46
N LEU A 11 -3.45 1.88 -1.67
CA LEU A 11 -3.13 0.90 -2.70
C LEU A 11 -3.28 1.48 -4.12
N LEU A 12 -4.34 2.24 -4.38
CA LEU A 12 -4.53 2.92 -5.67
C LEU A 12 -3.38 3.90 -5.98
N PHE A 13 -2.92 4.66 -4.98
CA PHE A 13 -1.76 5.54 -5.12
C PHE A 13 -0.49 4.76 -5.53
N ILE A 14 -0.27 3.58 -4.96
CA ILE A 14 0.84 2.70 -5.33
C ILE A 14 0.69 2.21 -6.78
N GLU A 15 -0.51 1.78 -7.15
CA GLU A 15 -0.82 1.27 -8.50
C GLU A 15 -0.58 2.34 -9.59
N GLU A 16 -0.96 3.58 -9.32
CA GLU A 16 -0.74 4.72 -10.23
C GLU A 16 0.75 5.07 -10.39
N ARG A 17 1.62 4.60 -9.49
CA ARG A 17 3.06 4.91 -9.45
C ARG A 17 3.95 3.67 -9.52
N LEU A 18 3.46 2.56 -10.07
CA LEU A 18 4.23 1.32 -10.16
C LEU A 18 5.57 1.49 -10.87
N THR A 19 5.67 2.35 -11.90
CA THR A 19 6.91 2.59 -12.65
C THR A 19 7.83 3.65 -12.04
N GLU A 20 7.40 4.30 -10.96
CA GLU A 20 8.12 5.39 -10.29
C GLU A 20 8.58 4.97 -8.89
N ASP A 21 9.31 5.86 -8.21
CA ASP A 21 9.63 5.71 -6.80
C ASP A 21 8.37 5.95 -5.94
N ILE A 22 8.05 4.98 -5.10
CA ILE A 22 6.88 5.02 -4.22
C ILE A 22 7.22 5.77 -2.95
N ASP A 23 6.56 6.91 -2.69
CA ASP A 23 6.65 7.64 -1.43
C ASP A 23 5.80 6.95 -0.35
N TYR A 24 6.44 6.12 0.48
CA TYR A 24 5.78 5.44 1.60
C TYR A 24 5.31 6.40 2.71
N GLY A 25 5.81 7.64 2.75
CA GLY A 25 5.31 8.69 3.63
C GLY A 25 3.92 9.17 3.20
N GLU A 26 3.67 9.31 1.90
CA GLU A 26 2.34 9.59 1.35
C GLU A 26 1.40 8.40 1.55
N VAL A 27 1.86 7.16 1.30
CA VAL A 27 1.09 5.93 1.57
C VAL A 27 0.63 5.90 3.03
N SER A 28 1.52 6.20 3.98
CA SER A 28 1.21 6.22 5.40
C SER A 28 0.18 7.29 5.77
N ARG A 29 0.26 8.48 5.14
CA ARG A 29 -0.72 9.56 5.31
C ARG A 29 -2.10 9.17 4.79
N ILE A 30 -2.17 8.61 3.58
CA ILE A 30 -3.44 8.17 2.96
C ILE A 30 -4.07 7.02 3.76
N ALA A 31 -3.27 6.02 4.14
CA ALA A 31 -3.73 4.85 4.90
C ALA A 31 -4.04 5.15 6.37
N CYS A 32 -3.65 6.33 6.88
CA CYS A 32 -3.74 6.71 8.29
C CYS A 32 -3.06 5.70 9.23
N CYS A 33 -1.97 5.08 8.79
CA CYS A 33 -1.17 4.14 9.57
C CYS A 33 0.30 4.18 9.16
N SER A 34 1.19 3.59 9.97
CA SER A 34 2.60 3.50 9.60
C SER A 34 2.79 2.57 8.39
N GLU A 35 3.84 2.82 7.61
CA GLU A 35 4.27 1.93 6.52
C GLU A 35 4.34 0.46 6.98
N TYR A 36 4.84 0.23 8.20
CA TYR A 36 4.91 -1.10 8.80
C TYR A 36 3.51 -1.75 8.93
N HIS A 37 2.54 -1.02 9.49
CA HIS A 37 1.18 -1.53 9.63
C HIS A 37 0.52 -1.72 8.26
N PHE A 38 0.72 -0.79 7.33
CA PHE A 38 0.21 -0.93 5.96
C PHE A 38 0.72 -2.21 5.30
N LYS A 39 2.05 -2.44 5.30
CA LYS A 39 2.67 -3.64 4.74
C LYS A 39 2.17 -4.91 5.41
N ARG A 40 2.04 -4.89 6.75
CA ARG A 40 1.53 -6.04 7.52
C ARG A 40 0.09 -6.36 7.16
N MET A 41 -0.80 -5.36 7.14
CA MET A 41 -2.21 -5.54 6.81
C MET A 41 -2.40 -5.95 5.35
N PHE A 42 -1.68 -5.32 4.42
CA PHE A 42 -1.68 -5.71 3.00
C PHE A 42 -1.31 -7.20 2.84
N SER A 43 -0.23 -7.63 3.51
CA SER A 43 0.22 -9.02 3.41
C SER A 43 -0.77 -10.01 4.02
N PHE A 44 -1.38 -9.64 5.14
CA PHE A 44 -2.43 -10.44 5.78
C PHE A 44 -3.66 -10.62 4.87
N LEU A 45 -4.07 -9.57 4.15
CA LEU A 45 -5.26 -9.61 3.28
C LEU A 45 -4.99 -10.24 1.91
N SER A 46 -3.83 -9.99 1.30
CA SER A 46 -3.50 -10.43 -0.07
C SER A 46 -2.80 -11.78 -0.14
N GLY A 47 -2.27 -12.28 0.98
CA GLY A 47 -1.47 -13.49 1.04
C GLY A 47 -0.04 -13.35 0.50
N ILE A 48 0.37 -12.16 0.04
CA ILE A 48 1.73 -11.89 -0.45
C ILE A 48 2.27 -10.56 0.11
N GLY A 49 3.59 -10.45 0.19
CA GLY A 49 4.22 -9.20 0.63
C GLY A 49 3.98 -8.04 -0.35
N LEU A 50 3.88 -6.81 0.16
CA LEU A 50 3.69 -5.61 -0.68
C LEU A 50 4.80 -5.46 -1.75
N SER A 51 6.06 -5.70 -1.38
CA SER A 51 7.17 -5.63 -2.34
C SER A 51 7.04 -6.67 -3.46
N GLU A 52 6.56 -7.88 -3.13
CA GLU A 52 6.32 -8.93 -4.13
C GLU A 52 5.15 -8.57 -5.03
N TYR A 53 4.09 -7.99 -4.47
CA TYR A 53 2.96 -7.47 -5.24
C TYR A 53 3.40 -6.39 -6.25
N ILE A 54 4.16 -5.39 -5.79
CA ILE A 54 4.69 -4.32 -6.66
C ILE A 54 5.56 -4.92 -7.77
N ARG A 55 6.45 -5.87 -7.44
CA ARG A 55 7.33 -6.53 -8.41
C ARG A 55 6.58 -7.32 -9.49
N ARG A 56 5.43 -7.92 -9.15
CA ARG A 56 4.59 -8.68 -10.10
C ARG A 56 3.77 -7.80 -11.04
N ARG A 57 3.54 -6.54 -10.66
CA ARG A 57 2.73 -5.60 -11.44
C ARG A 57 3.55 -4.62 -12.28
N ARG A 58 4.83 -4.46 -11.95
CA ARG A 58 5.83 -3.90 -12.86
C ARG A 58 6.13 -4.90 -13.98
#